data_AF-A0A139CYY4-F1
#
_entry.id   AF-A0A139CYY4-F1
#
_cell.length_a   1.000
_cell.length_b   1.000
_cell.length_c   1.000
_cell.angle_alpha   90.00
_cell.angle_beta   90.00
_cell.angle_gamma   90.00
#
_symmetry.space_group_name_H-M   'P 1'
#
loop_
_entity.id
_entity.type
_entity.pdbx_description
1 polymer ?
#
loop_
_entity_poly.entity_id
_entity_poly.type
_entity_poly.pdbx_seq_one_letter_code
_entity_poly.pdbx_strand_id
1 'polypeptide(L)' 'MSIREKLSGNEAAATALRQMNPDVMAAFPITPSTEIPQYFSKYVSDGRVDTEFVPVESEH' A
#
# COMPACT_ATOMS: atom_id res chain seq x y z
N MET A 1 -3.13 18.05 8.66
CA MET A 1 -4.55 18.10 8.25
C MET A 1 -5.18 16.73 8.52
N SER A 2 -6.40 16.69 9.06
CA SER A 2 -7.14 15.43 9.21
C SER A 2 -7.76 15.07 7.86
N ILE A 3 -7.52 13.84 7.38
CA ILE A 3 -8.17 13.29 6.19
C ILE A 3 -9.61 12.92 6.58
N ARG A 4 -10.59 13.46 5.86
CA ARG A 4 -12.03 13.22 6.08
C ARG A 4 -12.67 12.62 4.83
N GLU A 5 -12.03 11.57 4.32
CA GLU A 5 -12.54 10.77 3.19
C GLU A 5 -13.19 9.50 3.73
N LYS A 6 -14.22 9.01 3.03
CA LYS A 6 -14.80 7.70 3.34
C LYS A 6 -13.94 6.64 2.65
N LEU A 7 -13.10 5.98 3.43
CA LEU A 7 -12.19 4.93 2.97
C LEU A 7 -12.62 3.59 3.56
N SER A 8 -12.39 2.50 2.82
CA SER A 8 -12.37 1.16 3.41
C SER A 8 -11.20 1.02 4.41
N GLY A 9 -11.22 -0.02 5.24
CA GLY A 9 -10.09 -0.29 6.15
C GLY A 9 -8.77 -0.52 5.41
N ASN A 10 -8.83 -1.23 4.28
CA ASN A 10 -7.67 -1.48 3.42
C ASN A 10 -7.15 -0.19 2.77
N GLU A 11 -8.05 0.67 2.27
CA GLU A 11 -7.70 1.97 1.69
C GLU A 11 -7.08 2.90 2.73
N ALA A 12 -7.60 2.90 3.96
CA ALA A 12 -7.05 3.67 5.07
C ALA A 12 -5.63 3.20 5.42
N ALA A 13 -5.39 1.89 5.48
CA ALA A 13 -4.06 1.32 5.71
C ALA A 13 -3.09 1.67 4.58
N ALA A 14 -3.49 1.52 3.31
CA ALA A 14 -2.66 1.91 2.17
C ALA A 14 -2.36 3.42 2.15
N THR A 15 -3.33 4.25 2.54
CA THR A 15 -3.15 5.71 2.68
C THR A 15 -2.13 6.04 3.77
N ALA A 16 -2.18 5.33 4.91
CA ALA A 16 -1.20 5.49 5.98
C ALA A 16 0.21 5.06 5.52
N LEU A 17 0.33 3.92 4.84
CA LEU A 17 1.60 3.47 4.24
C LEU A 17 2.16 4.53 3.28
N ARG A 18 1.31 5.12 2.43
CA ARG A 18 1.72 6.21 1.54
C ARG A 18 2.29 7.42 2.29
N GLN A 19 1.70 7.76 3.45
CA GLN A 19 2.20 8.85 4.29
C GLN A 19 3.53 8.51 4.96
N MET A 20 3.74 7.23 5.31
CA MET A 20 4.99 6.75 5.89
C MET A 20 6.12 6.73 4.85
N ASN A 21 5.79 6.53 3.56
CA ASN A 21 6.76 6.43 2.46
C ASN A 21 7.89 5.43 2.78
N PRO A 22 7.57 4.14 2.99
CA PRO A 22 8.59 3.14 3.31
C PRO A 22 9.59 3.01 2.16
N ASP A 23 10.86 2.77 2.45
CA ASP A 23 11.89 2.61 1.40
C ASP A 23 11.64 1.34 0.57
N VAL A 24 11.14 0.26 1.21
CA VAL A 24 10.87 -1.03 0.56
C VAL A 24 9.54 -1.59 1.06
N MET A 25 8.78 -2.22 0.15
CA MET A 25 7.58 -2.98 0.47
C MET A 25 7.57 -4.33 -0.26
N ALA A 26 7.72 -5.41 0.49
CA ALA A 26 7.41 -6.76 0.02
C ALA A 26 5.90 -7.00 0.05
N ALA A 27 5.33 -7.51 -1.04
CA ALA A 27 3.89 -7.69 -1.18
C ALA A 27 3.52 -9.06 -1.78
N PHE A 28 2.58 -9.73 -1.11
CA PHE A 28 1.93 -10.95 -1.58
C PHE A 28 0.39 -10.83 -1.43
N PRO A 29 -0.40 -11.28 -2.42
CA PRO A 29 -1.86 -11.17 -2.34
C PRO A 29 -2.49 -12.32 -1.53
N ILE A 30 -3.19 -11.99 -0.45
CA ILE A 30 -4.04 -12.93 0.32
C ILE A 30 -5.35 -12.25 0.78
N THR A 31 -6.50 -12.90 0.58
CA THR A 31 -7.79 -12.34 0.98
C THR A 31 -7.96 -12.36 2.50
N PRO A 32 -8.54 -11.31 3.12
CA PRO A 32 -9.15 -10.11 2.51
C PRO A 32 -8.20 -8.91 2.33
N SER A 33 -6.91 -9.06 2.65
CA SER A 33 -5.94 -7.95 2.69
C SER A 33 -5.28 -7.64 1.35
N THR A 34 -5.57 -8.39 0.29
CA THR A 34 -5.06 -8.21 -1.08
C THR A 34 -5.17 -6.77 -1.59
N GLU A 35 -6.20 -6.03 -1.18
CA GLU A 35 -6.41 -4.67 -1.67
C GLU A 35 -5.36 -3.68 -1.14
N ILE A 36 -4.76 -3.92 0.03
CA ILE A 36 -3.74 -3.03 0.62
C ILE A 36 -2.54 -2.87 -0.33
N PRO A 37 -1.82 -3.94 -0.73
CA PRO A 37 -0.72 -3.82 -1.68
C PRO A 37 -1.17 -3.34 -3.05
N GLN A 38 -2.41 -3.61 -3.48
CA GLN A 38 -2.95 -3.10 -4.76
C GLN A 38 -3.14 -1.58 -4.76
N TYR A 39 -3.73 -1.02 -3.70
CA TYR A 39 -3.84 0.44 -3.56
C TYR A 39 -2.46 1.08 -3.42
N PHE A 40 -1.56 0.46 -2.66
CA PHE A 40 -0.23 1.00 -2.46
C PHE A 40 0.63 0.96 -3.74
N SER A 41 0.56 -0.12 -4.53
CA SER A 41 1.30 -0.21 -5.81
C SER A 41 0.91 0.91 -6.78
N LYS A 42 -0.35 1.39 -6.71
CA LYS A 42 -0.78 2.56 -7.48
C LYS A 42 -0.07 3.84 -7.02
N TYR A 43 0.15 4.03 -5.72
CA TYR A 43 0.93 5.18 -5.25
C TYR A 43 2.38 5.12 -5.71
N VAL A 44 2.97 3.93 -5.77
CA VAL A 44 4.32 3.72 -6.33
C VAL A 44 4.33 4.07 -7.82
N SER A 45 3.39 3.53 -8.62
CA SER A 45 3.34 3.81 -10.06
C SER A 45 3.04 5.27 -10.39
N ASP A 46 2.26 5.95 -9.54
CA ASP A 46 1.93 7.37 -9.67
C ASP A 46 3.07 8.29 -9.19
N GLY A 47 4.19 7.74 -8.71
CA GLY A 47 5.32 8.51 -8.17
C GLY A 47 5.00 9.28 -6.89
N ARG A 48 3.98 8.83 -6.14
CA ARG A 48 3.53 9.46 -4.89
C ARG A 48 4.33 9.01 -3.67
N VAL A 49 5.13 7.97 -3.82
CA VAL A 49 6.10 7.44 -2.87
C VAL A 49 7.36 7.02 -3.61
N ASP A 50 8.49 7.06 -2.92
CA ASP A 50 9.78 6.57 -3.39
C ASP A 50 10.07 5.22 -2.73
N THR A 51 9.26 4.22 -3.08
CA THR A 51 9.29 2.87 -2.48
C THR A 51 9.67 1.83 -3.52
N GLU A 52 10.64 0.96 -3.19
CA GLU A 52 10.87 -0.27 -3.93
C GLU A 52 9.75 -1.29 -3.62
N PHE A 53 8.85 -1.48 -4.57
CA PHE A 53 7.76 -2.45 -4.44
C PHE A 53 8.17 -3.80 -5.00
N VAL A 54 8.29 -4.81 -4.12
CA VAL A 54 8.76 -6.15 -4.46
C VAL A 54 7.59 -7.14 -4.38
N PRO A 55 7.07 -7.63 -5.52
CA PRO A 55 6.14 -8.75 -5.51
C PRO A 55 6.91 -10.03 -5.18
N VAL A 56 6.64 -10.59 -3.99
CA VAL A 56 7.31 -11.81 -3.52
C VAL A 56 6.51 -13.05 -3.90
N GLU A 57 7.16 -14.22 -3.91
CA GLU A 57 6.55 -15.50 -4.27
C GLU A 57 5.63 -16.07 -3.19
N SER A 58 5.84 -15.70 -1.92
CA SER A 58 5.06 -16.14 -0.76
C SER A 58 5.24 -15.17 0.43
N GLU A 59 4.47 -15.35 1.50
CA GLU A 59 4.64 -14.56 2.74
C GLU A 59 5.84 -15.00 3.61
N HIS A 60 6.48 -16.14 3.29
CA HIS A 60 7.57 -16.71 4.07
C HIS A 60 8.94 -16.17 3.68
#